data_AF-A0A0D1ZXH4-F1
#
_entry.id   AF-A0A0D1ZXH4-F1
#
_cell.length_a   1.000
_cell.length_b   1.000
_cell.length_c   1.000
_cell.angle_alpha   90.00
_cell.angle_beta   90.00
_cell.angle_gamma   90.00
#
_symmetry.space_group_name_H-M   'P 1'
#
loop_
_entity.id
_entity.type
_entity.pdbx_description
1 polymer ?
#
loop_
_entity_poly.entity_id
_entity_poly.type
_entity_poly.pdbx_seq_one_letter_code
_entity_poly.pdbx_strand_id
1 'polypeptide(L)'
;MAVEAVTQTVSNPQAYAALAKTLPKILIRFFQKFPPGRPYATEPQRPPRPEPVIRKAEDGTEEVISQPSPQDLLRASTPFTDPTYNPFLPWRNPITLRWRGPYYGLRRQAMLCKAAERHGVAELLPFSIKSPAEKLRRREERGLRVKGTGEEQKVKGHKWEREMKGKLRERKEAMLKMDELVREWKQKGHGRGWKNWPSGKAK
;
A
#
# COMPACT_ATOMS: atom_id res chain seq x y z
N MET A 1 46.75 -9.09 -17.02
CA MET A 1 46.38 -9.03 -18.44
C MET A 1 44.99 -9.60 -18.78
N ALA A 2 44.20 -10.10 -17.81
CA ALA A 2 42.83 -10.60 -18.08
C ALA A 2 41.71 -9.55 -17.89
N VAL A 3 42.04 -8.36 -17.35
CA VAL A 3 41.05 -7.30 -17.03
C VAL A 3 40.70 -6.45 -18.26
N GLU A 4 41.56 -6.45 -19.29
CA GLU A 4 41.37 -5.67 -20.53
C GLU A 4 40.47 -6.38 -21.57
N ALA A 5 40.25 -7.69 -21.42
CA ALA A 5 39.39 -8.45 -22.34
C ALA A 5 37.88 -8.24 -22.07
N VAL A 6 37.51 -7.86 -20.84
CA VAL A 6 36.12 -7.59 -20.46
C VAL A 6 35.66 -6.20 -20.95
N THR A 7 36.59 -5.28 -21.18
CA THR A 7 36.27 -3.91 -21.64
C THR A 7 36.17 -3.78 -23.17
N GLN A 8 36.50 -4.82 -23.94
CA GLN A 8 36.42 -4.81 -25.40
C GLN A 8 35.07 -5.32 -25.97
N THR A 9 34.21 -5.92 -25.15
CA THR A 9 32.88 -6.39 -25.61
C THR A 9 31.84 -5.28 -25.72
N VAL A 10 32.20 -4.02 -25.43
CA VAL A 10 31.23 -2.92 -25.20
C VAL A 10 30.96 -2.06 -26.46
N SER A 11 31.57 -2.33 -27.62
CA SER A 11 31.64 -1.34 -28.70
C SER A 11 30.90 -1.69 -30.01
N ASN A 12 30.03 -2.70 -30.07
CA ASN A 12 29.26 -2.97 -31.30
C ASN A 12 27.80 -2.46 -31.22
N PRO A 13 27.50 -1.24 -31.71
CA PRO A 13 26.15 -0.66 -31.65
C PRO A 13 25.12 -1.46 -32.47
N GLN A 14 25.55 -2.14 -33.54
CA GLN A 14 24.66 -2.94 -34.38
C GLN A 14 24.24 -4.23 -33.66
N ALA A 15 25.15 -4.86 -32.91
CA ALA A 15 24.84 -6.03 -32.10
C ALA A 15 23.83 -5.71 -30.99
N TYR A 16 23.98 -4.56 -30.33
CA TYR A 16 23.00 -4.09 -29.34
C TYR A 16 21.64 -3.75 -29.96
N ALA A 17 21.63 -3.15 -31.15
CA ALA A 17 20.38 -2.90 -31.88
C ALA A 17 19.68 -4.21 -32.26
N ALA A 18 20.42 -5.25 -32.65
CA ALA A 18 19.87 -6.58 -32.91
C ALA A 18 19.31 -7.21 -31.63
N LEU A 19 20.05 -7.13 -30.51
CA LEU A 19 19.60 -7.62 -29.20
C LEU A 19 18.33 -6.91 -28.74
N ALA A 20 18.26 -5.59 -28.87
CA ALA A 20 17.08 -4.81 -28.49
C ALA A 20 15.82 -5.24 -29.29
N LYS A 21 15.99 -5.66 -30.55
CA LYS A 21 14.88 -6.19 -31.36
C LYS A 21 14.40 -7.57 -30.89
N THR A 22 15.21 -8.34 -30.16
CA THR A 22 14.81 -9.65 -29.58
C THR A 22 13.90 -9.52 -28.35
N LEU A 23 13.77 -8.31 -27.79
CA LEU A 23 12.94 -8.05 -26.62
C LEU A 23 11.45 -8.35 -26.91
N PRO A 24 10.67 -8.72 -25.87
CA PRO A 24 9.23 -8.85 -25.99
C PRO A 24 8.58 -7.59 -26.57
N LYS A 25 7.65 -7.76 -27.51
CA LYS A 25 6.92 -6.66 -28.16
C LYS A 25 6.29 -5.67 -27.17
N ILE A 26 5.91 -6.16 -25.98
CA ILE A 26 5.34 -5.33 -24.92
C ILE A 26 6.35 -4.32 -24.39
N LEU A 27 7.61 -4.75 -24.16
CA LEU A 27 8.69 -3.87 -23.73
C LEU A 27 9.10 -2.93 -24.85
N ILE A 28 9.18 -3.41 -26.09
CA ILE A 28 9.49 -2.57 -27.26
C ILE A 28 8.45 -1.45 -27.40
N ARG A 29 7.15 -1.77 -27.38
CA ARG A 29 6.07 -0.78 -27.44
C ARG A 29 6.10 0.20 -26.26
N PHE A 30 6.48 -0.29 -25.08
CA PHE A 30 6.63 0.57 -23.91
C PHE A 30 7.76 1.57 -24.12
N PHE A 31 8.96 1.11 -24.50
CA PHE A 31 10.12 1.98 -24.71
C PHE A 31 9.98 2.91 -25.91
N GLN A 32 9.24 2.52 -26.95
CA GLN A 32 8.87 3.41 -28.05
C GLN A 32 8.05 4.61 -27.57
N LYS A 33 7.16 4.40 -26.60
CA LYS A 33 6.30 5.46 -26.06
C LYS A 33 6.94 6.21 -24.89
N PHE A 34 7.73 5.51 -24.10
CA PHE A 34 8.40 5.98 -22.89
C PHE A 34 9.89 5.62 -22.96
N PRO A 35 10.70 6.42 -23.66
CA PRO A 35 12.11 6.12 -23.87
C PRO A 35 12.90 6.23 -22.55
N PRO A 36 13.85 5.31 -22.30
CA PRO A 36 14.72 5.39 -21.14
C PRO A 36 15.61 6.64 -21.21
N GLY A 37 15.94 7.22 -20.05
CA GLY A 37 16.78 8.43 -19.93
C GLY A 37 16.01 9.73 -19.72
N ARG A 38 14.67 9.72 -19.81
CA ARG A 38 13.87 10.86 -19.34
C ARG A 38 13.85 10.91 -17.81
N PRO A 39 13.84 12.11 -17.19
CA PRO A 39 13.74 12.27 -15.74
C PRO A 39 12.30 12.00 -15.26
N TYR A 40 11.91 10.72 -15.26
CA TYR A 40 10.60 10.31 -14.79
C TYR A 40 10.44 10.57 -13.29
N ALA A 41 9.31 11.12 -12.88
CA ALA A 41 9.02 11.36 -11.47
C ALA A 41 8.99 10.04 -10.65
N THR A 42 9.63 10.04 -9.49
CA THR A 42 9.63 8.92 -8.53
C THR A 42 8.40 8.95 -7.63
N GLU A 43 7.86 10.13 -7.34
CA GLU A 43 6.70 10.32 -6.48
C GLU A 43 5.49 10.83 -7.27
N PRO A 44 4.26 10.51 -6.84
CA PRO A 44 3.07 11.04 -7.48
C PRO A 44 3.14 12.57 -7.45
N GLN A 45 3.12 13.19 -8.64
CA GLN A 45 3.17 14.64 -8.77
C GLN A 45 1.97 15.25 -8.04
N ARG A 46 2.22 15.80 -6.85
CA ARG A 46 1.30 16.71 -6.18
C ARG A 46 1.58 18.07 -6.81
N PRO A 47 0.74 18.60 -7.72
CA PRO A 47 0.91 19.96 -8.17
C PRO A 47 0.91 20.88 -6.95
N PRO A 48 1.72 21.97 -6.95
CA PRO A 48 1.63 22.97 -5.90
C PRO A 48 0.15 23.34 -5.73
N ARG A 49 -0.29 23.45 -4.46
CA ARG A 49 -1.66 23.91 -4.17
C ARG A 49 -1.84 25.22 -4.94
N PRO A 50 -2.81 25.33 -5.87
CA PRO A 50 -3.03 26.61 -6.53
C PRO A 50 -3.34 27.61 -5.42
N GLU A 51 -2.52 28.65 -5.32
CA GLU A 51 -2.90 29.84 -4.59
C GLU A 51 -4.16 30.39 -5.25
N PRO A 52 -5.14 30.88 -4.47
CA PRO A 52 -6.35 31.45 -5.05
C PRO A 52 -5.94 32.56 -6.02
N VAL A 53 -6.24 32.39 -7.32
CA VAL A 53 -6.06 33.44 -8.32
C VAL A 53 -7.17 34.44 -8.10
N ILE A 54 -6.92 35.44 -7.25
CA ILE A 54 -7.81 36.57 -7.04
C ILE A 54 -7.66 37.49 -8.26
N ARG A 55 -8.65 37.53 -9.14
CA ARG A 55 -8.77 38.59 -10.15
C ARG A 55 -9.63 39.68 -9.54
N LYS A 56 -9.08 40.88 -9.34
CA LYS A 56 -9.89 42.06 -9.00
C LYS A 56 -10.66 42.49 -10.24
N ALA A 57 -11.98 42.34 -10.22
CA ALA A 57 -12.85 43.03 -11.16
C ALA A 57 -12.83 44.54 -10.87
N GLU A 58 -13.05 45.34 -11.92
CA GLU A 58 -13.08 46.80 -11.90
C GLU A 58 -14.13 47.40 -10.93
N ASP A 59 -15.11 46.61 -10.48
CA ASP A 59 -16.14 46.99 -9.50
C ASP A 59 -15.90 46.51 -8.06
N GLY A 60 -14.68 46.10 -7.71
CA GLY A 60 -14.29 45.82 -6.31
C GLY A 60 -14.93 44.59 -5.66
N THR A 61 -15.67 43.78 -6.43
CA THR A 61 -16.23 42.49 -5.98
C THR A 61 -15.23 41.36 -6.24
N GLU A 62 -14.88 40.61 -5.19
CA GLU A 62 -13.99 39.45 -5.29
C GLU A 62 -14.74 38.24 -5.85
N GLU A 63 -14.63 37.98 -7.15
CA GLU A 63 -15.18 36.77 -7.75
C GLU A 63 -14.18 35.61 -7.68
N VAL A 64 -14.50 34.62 -6.84
CA VAL A 64 -13.79 33.33 -6.79
C VAL A 64 -14.29 32.45 -7.95
N ILE A 65 -13.53 32.38 -9.05
CA ILE A 65 -13.82 31.44 -10.15
C ILE A 65 -13.52 30.02 -9.65
N SER A 66 -14.54 29.35 -9.12
CA SER A 66 -14.45 28.05 -8.44
C SER A 66 -14.56 26.83 -9.37
N GLN A 67 -15.04 26.98 -10.62
CA GLN A 67 -15.30 25.84 -11.49
C GLN A 67 -14.56 25.93 -12.84
N PRO A 68 -13.79 24.89 -13.23
CA PRO A 68 -13.18 24.82 -14.55
C PRO A 68 -14.26 24.69 -15.63
N SER A 69 -14.07 25.36 -16.76
CA SER A 69 -14.98 25.29 -17.91
C SER A 69 -15.12 23.83 -18.38
N PRO A 70 -16.30 23.37 -18.85
CA PRO A 70 -16.47 22.05 -19.45
C PRO A 70 -15.48 21.74 -20.57
N GLN A 71 -15.00 22.75 -21.30
CA GLN A 71 -13.98 22.59 -22.34
C GLN A 71 -12.59 22.28 -21.74
N ASP A 72 -12.28 22.85 -20.58
CA ASP A 72 -11.04 22.55 -19.85
C ASP A 72 -11.07 21.15 -19.24
N LEU A 73 -12.25 20.67 -18.82
CA LEU A 73 -12.47 19.29 -18.40
C LEU A 73 -12.24 18.28 -19.53
N LEU A 74 -12.51 18.66 -20.78
CA LEU A 74 -12.28 17.84 -21.97
C LEU A 74 -10.80 17.88 -22.42
N ARG A 75 -10.12 19.02 -22.25
CA ARG A 75 -8.69 19.19 -22.59
C ARG A 75 -7.74 18.56 -21.56
N ALA A 76 -8.26 18.19 -20.38
CA ALA A 76 -7.61 17.50 -19.27
C ALA A 76 -7.16 16.04 -19.59
N SER A 77 -6.42 15.86 -20.68
CA SER A 77 -5.78 14.60 -21.07
C SER A 77 -4.52 14.31 -20.26
N THR A 78 -4.05 13.05 -20.25
CA THR A 78 -2.77 12.66 -19.63
C THR A 78 -1.62 13.40 -20.29
N PRO A 79 -0.68 13.99 -19.51
CA PRO A 79 0.36 14.85 -20.04
C PRO A 79 1.51 13.99 -20.61
N PHE A 80 1.28 13.34 -21.76
CA PHE A 80 2.33 12.59 -22.46
C PHE A 80 3.45 13.49 -22.97
N THR A 81 3.16 14.78 -23.14
CA THR A 81 4.10 15.81 -23.56
C THR A 81 5.11 16.13 -22.47
N ASP A 82 4.72 15.97 -21.20
CA ASP A 82 5.55 16.40 -20.08
C ASP A 82 6.71 15.42 -19.89
N PRO A 83 7.97 15.88 -19.94
CA PRO A 83 9.14 15.00 -19.85
C PRO A 83 9.27 14.33 -18.48
N THR A 84 8.63 14.90 -17.44
CA THR A 84 8.65 14.41 -16.07
C THR A 84 7.54 13.40 -15.75
N TYR A 85 6.57 13.22 -16.66
CA TYR A 85 5.41 12.39 -16.42
C TYR A 85 5.76 10.90 -16.35
N ASN A 86 5.53 10.27 -15.20
CA ASN A 86 5.70 8.84 -15.01
C ASN A 86 4.39 8.08 -15.30
N PRO A 87 4.37 7.14 -16.28
CA PRO A 87 3.16 6.41 -16.64
C PRO A 87 2.70 5.36 -15.61
N PHE A 88 3.51 5.07 -14.58
CA PHE A 88 3.21 4.14 -13.51
C PHE A 88 2.59 4.78 -12.26
N LEU A 89 2.64 6.11 -12.17
CA LEU A 89 2.11 6.82 -11.02
C LEU A 89 0.75 7.46 -11.34
N PRO A 90 -0.16 7.53 -10.35
CA PRO A 90 -1.32 8.38 -10.48
C PRO A 90 -0.86 9.84 -10.56
N TRP A 91 -1.58 10.64 -11.33
CA TRP A 91 -1.27 12.05 -11.48
C TRP A 91 -2.53 12.86 -11.18
N ARG A 92 -2.35 14.04 -10.60
CA ARG A 92 -3.45 14.95 -10.32
C ARG A 92 -3.53 15.96 -11.45
N ASN A 93 -4.72 16.09 -12.03
CA ASN A 93 -4.93 17.08 -13.06
C ASN A 93 -4.89 18.49 -12.44
N PRO A 94 -4.11 19.44 -12.98
CA PRO A 94 -3.96 20.77 -12.38
C PRO A 94 -5.24 21.62 -12.48
N ILE A 95 -6.03 21.43 -13.53
CA ILE A 95 -7.26 22.19 -13.79
C ILE A 95 -8.43 21.62 -12.99
N THR A 96 -8.67 20.31 -13.11
CA THR A 96 -9.82 19.65 -12.48
C THR A 96 -9.56 19.26 -11.03
N LEU A 97 -8.29 19.29 -10.59
CA LEU A 97 -7.81 18.87 -9.28
C LEU A 97 -8.13 17.42 -8.88
N ARG A 98 -8.69 16.61 -9.80
CA ARG A 98 -9.00 15.20 -9.59
C ARG A 98 -7.78 14.32 -9.88
N TRP A 99 -7.63 13.27 -9.09
CA TRP A 99 -6.64 12.23 -9.35
C TRP A 99 -7.08 11.37 -10.52
N ARG A 100 -6.18 11.17 -11.48
CA ARG A 100 -6.31 10.19 -12.54
C ARG A 100 -5.45 8.98 -12.19
N GLY A 101 -5.98 7.80 -12.48
CA GLY A 101 -5.22 6.56 -12.33
C GLY A 101 -3.96 6.55 -13.22
N PRO A 102 -2.98 5.69 -12.91
CA PRO A 102 -1.78 5.57 -13.74
C PRO A 102 -2.13 5.06 -15.14
N TYR A 103 -1.37 5.51 -16.15
CA TYR A 103 -1.58 5.08 -17.53
C TYR A 103 -1.42 3.57 -17.70
N TYR A 104 -0.47 2.96 -16.98
CA TYR A 104 -0.41 1.51 -16.77
C TYR A 104 -0.86 1.16 -15.35
N GLY A 105 -1.96 0.42 -15.23
CA GLY A 105 -2.40 -0.11 -13.92
C GLY A 105 -1.42 -1.14 -13.33
N LEU A 106 -1.54 -1.41 -12.02
CA LEU A 106 -0.59 -2.25 -11.26
C LEU A 106 -0.35 -3.65 -11.86
N ARG A 107 -1.38 -4.25 -12.50
CA ARG A 107 -1.23 -5.53 -13.22
C ARG A 107 -0.29 -5.39 -14.42
N ARG A 108 -0.47 -4.36 -15.25
CA ARG A 108 0.36 -4.09 -16.43
C ARG A 108 1.78 -3.68 -16.03
N GLN A 109 1.92 -2.89 -14.96
CA GLN A 109 3.23 -2.58 -14.37
C GLN A 109 3.96 -3.85 -13.96
N ALA A 110 3.31 -4.74 -13.20
CA ALA A 110 3.93 -5.99 -12.78
C ALA A 110 4.31 -6.90 -13.97
N MET A 111 3.50 -6.90 -15.03
CA MET A 111 3.81 -7.64 -16.26
C MET A 111 5.05 -7.07 -16.97
N LEU A 112 5.16 -5.75 -17.07
CA LEU A 112 6.34 -5.06 -17.62
C LEU A 112 7.58 -5.32 -16.75
N CYS A 113 7.49 -5.15 -15.43
CA CYS A 113 8.61 -5.40 -14.52
C CYS A 113 9.08 -6.85 -14.59
N LYS A 114 8.17 -7.84 -14.62
CA LYS A 114 8.55 -9.26 -14.77
C LYS A 114 9.21 -9.56 -16.10
N ALA A 115 8.72 -8.96 -17.19
CA ALA A 115 9.34 -9.12 -18.50
C ALA A 115 10.73 -8.47 -18.51
N ALA A 116 10.86 -7.26 -17.97
CA ALA A 116 12.12 -6.53 -17.91
C ALA A 116 13.16 -7.25 -17.04
N GLU A 117 12.75 -7.82 -15.90
CA GLU A 117 13.59 -8.63 -15.01
C GLU A 117 14.15 -9.87 -15.73
N ARG A 118 13.33 -10.59 -16.50
CA ARG A 118 13.77 -11.75 -17.29
C ARG A 118 14.81 -11.40 -18.35
N HIS A 119 14.76 -10.18 -18.89
CA HIS A 119 15.65 -9.70 -19.94
C HIS A 119 16.75 -8.75 -19.42
N GLY A 120 16.90 -8.58 -18.10
CA GLY A 120 17.92 -7.71 -17.50
C GLY A 120 17.75 -6.21 -17.77
N VAL A 121 16.57 -5.76 -18.21
CA VAL A 121 16.28 -4.35 -18.56
C VAL A 121 15.39 -3.64 -17.52
N ALA A 122 15.38 -4.12 -16.28
CA ALA A 122 14.53 -3.59 -15.22
C ALA A 122 14.88 -2.15 -14.82
N GLU A 123 16.15 -1.78 -14.90
CA GLU A 123 16.67 -0.44 -14.57
C GLU A 123 16.24 0.64 -15.58
N LEU A 124 15.94 0.24 -16.82
CA LEU A 124 15.49 1.15 -17.88
C LEU A 124 14.03 1.59 -17.70
N LEU A 125 13.28 0.91 -16.82
CA LEU A 125 11.89 1.26 -16.55
C LEU A 125 11.79 2.43 -15.55
N PRO A 126 10.76 3.28 -15.66
CA PRO A 126 10.51 4.31 -14.66
C PRO A 126 10.18 3.68 -13.30
N PHE A 127 10.32 4.50 -12.25
CA PHE A 127 10.03 4.06 -10.88
C PHE A 127 8.65 3.41 -10.77
N SER A 128 8.60 2.22 -10.16
CA SER A 128 7.38 1.48 -9.87
C SER A 128 7.48 0.76 -8.54
N ILE A 129 6.38 0.77 -7.78
CA ILE A 129 6.18 -0.04 -6.57
C ILE A 129 6.27 -1.56 -6.88
N LYS A 130 6.16 -1.93 -8.17
CA LYS A 130 6.25 -3.32 -8.62
C LYS A 130 7.65 -3.74 -9.06
N SER A 131 8.63 -2.83 -9.11
CA SER A 131 10.00 -3.20 -9.46
C SER A 131 10.60 -4.14 -8.40
N PRO A 132 11.49 -5.07 -8.79
CA PRO A 132 12.10 -6.01 -7.86
C PRO A 132 12.98 -5.31 -6.82
N ALA A 133 13.82 -4.35 -7.26
CA ALA A 133 14.68 -3.56 -6.38
C ALA A 133 13.89 -2.80 -5.30
N GLU A 134 12.80 -2.11 -5.69
CA GLU A 134 11.99 -1.34 -4.74
C GLU A 134 11.24 -2.23 -3.75
N LYS A 135 10.79 -3.41 -4.19
CA LYS A 135 10.15 -4.38 -3.30
C LYS A 135 11.11 -4.89 -2.24
N LEU A 136 12.36 -5.15 -2.64
CA LEU A 136 13.41 -5.62 -1.74
C LEU A 136 13.74 -4.53 -0.72
N ARG A 137 14.08 -3.32 -1.21
CA ARG A 137 14.35 -2.13 -0.40
C ARG A 137 13.26 -1.89 0.66
N ARG A 138 11.99 -1.89 0.23
CA ARG A 138 10.85 -1.68 1.13
C ARG A 138 10.67 -2.80 2.16
N ARG A 139 11.02 -4.05 1.81
CA ARG A 139 10.93 -5.19 2.74
C ARG A 139 12.04 -5.12 3.77
N GLU A 140 13.25 -4.74 3.37
CA GLU A 140 14.40 -4.54 4.26
C GLU A 140 14.17 -3.36 5.21
N GLU A 141 13.71 -2.22 4.70
CA GLU A 141 13.48 -1.01 5.51
C GLU A 141 12.32 -1.15 6.51
N ARG A 142 11.24 -1.84 6.13
CA ARG A 142 9.97 -1.80 6.89
C ARG A 142 9.59 -3.12 7.55
N GLY A 143 10.22 -4.23 7.17
CA GLY A 143 9.91 -5.55 7.72
C GLY A 143 8.48 -6.04 7.48
N LEU A 144 8.06 -7.03 8.28
CA LEU A 144 6.68 -7.51 8.29
C LEU A 144 5.82 -6.64 9.22
N ARG A 145 4.73 -6.07 8.70
CA ARG A 145 3.87 -5.14 9.45
C ARG A 145 2.43 -5.61 9.61
N VAL A 146 2.20 -6.92 9.51
CA VAL A 146 0.85 -7.51 9.69
C VAL A 146 0.46 -7.38 11.17
N LYS A 147 -0.77 -6.96 11.45
CA LYS A 147 -1.22 -6.78 12.85
C LYS A 147 -1.13 -8.12 13.60
N GLY A 148 -0.45 -8.10 14.75
CA GLY A 148 -0.25 -9.27 15.61
C GLY A 148 1.07 -9.99 15.41
N THR A 149 1.51 -10.19 14.16
CA THR A 149 2.75 -10.93 13.79
C THR A 149 3.88 -10.02 13.30
N GLY A 150 3.57 -8.76 13.00
CA GLY A 150 4.57 -7.80 12.56
C GLY A 150 5.55 -7.45 13.68
N GLU A 151 6.68 -6.87 13.28
CA GLU A 151 7.69 -6.36 14.20
C GLU A 151 7.03 -5.44 15.25
N GLU A 152 7.38 -5.65 16.52
CA GLU A 152 6.83 -4.94 17.69
C GLU A 152 5.32 -5.10 17.94
N GLN A 153 4.61 -5.95 17.19
CA GLN A 153 3.20 -6.27 17.45
C GLN A 153 3.04 -7.51 18.33
N LYS A 154 1.96 -7.52 19.11
CA LYS A 154 1.59 -8.68 19.94
C LYS A 154 0.26 -9.27 19.48
N VAL A 155 0.18 -10.60 19.47
CA VAL A 155 -1.04 -11.35 19.18
C VAL A 155 -2.08 -11.13 20.28
N LYS A 156 -3.34 -10.94 19.88
CA LYS A 156 -4.47 -10.69 20.80
C LYS A 156 -4.80 -11.89 21.70
N GLY A 157 -4.61 -13.11 21.21
CA GLY A 157 -5.06 -14.34 21.84
C GLY A 157 -6.56 -14.60 21.65
N HIS A 158 -6.95 -15.87 21.68
CA HIS A 158 -8.36 -16.27 21.59
C HIS A 158 -9.13 -15.84 22.86
N LYS A 159 -10.47 -15.83 22.80
CA LYS A 159 -11.30 -15.45 23.95
C LYS A 159 -11.03 -16.35 25.17
N TRP A 160 -10.96 -17.67 24.96
CA TRP A 160 -10.72 -18.62 26.03
C TRP A 160 -9.33 -18.49 26.66
N GLU A 161 -8.27 -18.24 25.88
CA GLU A 161 -6.91 -18.03 26.39
C GLU A 161 -6.83 -16.82 27.33
N ARG A 162 -7.54 -15.74 26.97
CA ARG A 162 -7.60 -14.52 27.77
C ARG A 162 -8.39 -14.69 29.06
N GLU A 163 -9.47 -15.46 29.02
CA GLU A 163 -10.35 -15.70 30.18
C GLU A 163 -9.88 -16.87 31.07
N MET A 164 -9.04 -17.78 30.56
CA MET A 164 -8.68 -19.03 31.23
C MET A 164 -8.13 -18.82 32.63
N LYS A 165 -7.23 -17.83 32.80
CA LYS A 165 -6.69 -17.47 34.12
C LYS A 165 -7.76 -16.97 35.09
N GLY A 166 -8.72 -16.19 34.60
CA GLY A 166 -9.86 -15.70 35.39
C GLY A 166 -10.76 -16.85 35.84
N LYS A 167 -11.15 -17.71 34.90
CA LYS A 167 -11.99 -18.89 35.17
C LYS A 167 -11.32 -19.87 36.12
N LEU A 168 -10.01 -20.08 36.01
CA LEU A 168 -9.27 -20.95 36.93
C LEU A 168 -9.30 -20.40 38.37
N ARG A 169 -9.17 -19.08 38.53
CA ARG A 169 -9.20 -18.41 39.83
C ARG A 169 -10.59 -18.52 40.47
N GLU A 170 -11.65 -18.25 39.69
CA GLU A 170 -13.04 -18.40 40.15
C GLU A 170 -13.34 -19.84 40.58
N ARG A 171 -12.87 -20.82 39.81
CA ARG A 171 -13.01 -22.24 40.18
C ARG A 171 -12.28 -22.56 41.48
N LYS A 172 -11.05 -22.07 41.66
CA LYS A 172 -10.28 -22.27 42.90
C LYS A 172 -11.00 -21.67 44.11
N GLU A 173 -11.50 -20.44 43.98
CA GLU A 173 -12.24 -19.75 45.05
C GLU A 173 -13.53 -20.49 45.41
N ALA A 174 -14.28 -20.97 44.41
CA ALA A 174 -15.49 -21.76 44.65
C ALA A 174 -15.21 -23.07 45.39
N MET A 175 -14.10 -23.76 45.07
CA MET A 175 -13.70 -24.97 45.78
C MET A 175 -13.33 -24.69 47.25
N LEU A 176 -12.67 -23.57 47.53
CA LEU A 176 -12.34 -23.18 48.91
C LEU A 176 -13.60 -22.86 49.74
N LYS A 177 -14.59 -22.21 49.13
CA LYS A 177 -15.87 -21.85 49.79
C LYS A 177 -16.88 -23.01 49.84
N MET A 178 -16.57 -24.14 49.19
CA MET A 178 -17.48 -25.27 49.04
C MET A 178 -17.88 -25.86 50.41
N ASP A 179 -16.91 -26.06 51.31
CA ASP A 179 -17.15 -26.70 52.61
C ASP A 179 -18.07 -25.85 53.50
N GLU A 180 -17.83 -24.54 53.54
CA GLU A 180 -18.66 -23.58 54.26
C GLU A 180 -20.11 -23.57 53.73
N LEU A 181 -20.26 -23.57 52.40
CA LEU A 181 -21.55 -23.57 51.73
C LEU A 181 -22.34 -24.86 52.02
N VAL A 182 -21.67 -26.02 51.99
CA VAL A 182 -22.29 -27.31 52.32
C VAL A 182 -22.72 -27.33 53.79
N ARG A 183 -21.92 -26.79 54.71
CA ARG A 183 -22.27 -26.70 56.14
C ARG A 183 -23.53 -25.85 56.34
N GLU A 184 -23.58 -24.67 55.72
CA GLU A 184 -24.74 -23.77 55.80
C GLU A 184 -26.00 -24.42 55.19
N TRP A 185 -25.86 -25.09 54.05
CA TRP A 185 -26.97 -25.79 53.39
C TRP A 185 -27.55 -26.92 54.25
N LYS A 186 -26.70 -27.70 54.91
CA LYS A 186 -27.13 -28.74 55.86
C LYS A 186 -27.83 -28.15 57.08
N GLN A 187 -27.27 -27.09 57.67
CA GLN A 187 -27.85 -26.41 58.84
C GLN A 187 -29.24 -25.82 58.54
N LYS A 188 -29.45 -25.27 57.35
CA LYS A 188 -30.74 -24.72 56.91
C LYS A 188 -31.78 -25.76 56.48
N GLY A 189 -31.50 -27.05 56.66
CA GLY A 189 -32.45 -28.13 56.43
C GLY A 189 -32.56 -28.60 54.98
N HIS A 190 -31.43 -28.83 54.32
CA HIS A 190 -31.34 -29.50 53.00
C HIS A 190 -32.23 -28.85 51.93
N GLY A 191 -32.25 -27.52 51.87
CA GLY A 191 -32.98 -26.76 50.85
C GLY A 191 -34.33 -26.20 51.27
N ARG A 192 -34.91 -26.61 52.41
CA ARG A 192 -36.22 -26.07 52.87
C ARG A 192 -36.17 -24.58 53.21
N GLY A 193 -35.06 -24.10 53.78
CA GLY A 193 -34.82 -22.68 54.08
C GLY A 193 -33.85 -21.97 53.12
N TRP A 194 -33.46 -22.59 52.00
CA TRP A 194 -32.43 -22.06 51.11
C TRP A 194 -33.02 -21.07 50.09
N LYS A 195 -32.53 -19.83 50.09
CA LYS A 195 -32.97 -18.76 49.17
C LYS A 195 -31.92 -18.40 48.10
N ASN A 196 -30.66 -18.82 48.29
CA ASN A 196 -29.53 -18.45 47.43
C ASN A 196 -29.37 -19.44 46.25
N TRP A 197 -30.40 -19.57 45.42
CA TRP A 197 -30.32 -20.43 44.24
C TRP A 197 -29.50 -19.76 43.13
N PRO A 198 -28.64 -20.52 42.41
CA PRO A 198 -27.93 -19.98 41.26
C PRO A 198 -28.94 -19.57 40.19
N SER A 199 -28.82 -18.35 39.67
CA SER A 199 -29.64 -17.92 38.56
C SER A 199 -29.06 -18.50 37.26
N GLY A 200 -29.91 -19.10 36.43
CA GLY A 200 -29.50 -19.64 35.12
C GLY A 200 -29.13 -18.56 34.09
N LYS A 201 -29.13 -17.28 34.49
CA LYS A 201 -28.68 -16.19 33.63
C LYS A 201 -27.15 -16.19 33.66
N ALA A 202 -26.55 -16.69 32.58
CA ALA A 202 -25.12 -16.53 32.36
C ALA A 202 -24.75 -15.05 32.50
N LYS A 203 -23.78 -14.75 33.36
CA LYS A 203 -23.18 -13.42 33.51
C LYS A 203 -22.23 -13.14 32.36
#